data_AF-A0AAV9UFF0-F1
#
_entry.id   AF-A0AAV9UFF0-F1
#
_cell.length_a   1.000
_cell.length_b   1.000
_cell.length_c   1.000
_cell.angle_alpha   90.00
_cell.angle_beta   90.00
_cell.angle_gamma   90.00
#
_symmetry.space_group_name_H-M   'P 1'
#
loop_
_entity.id
_entity.type
_entity.pdbx_description
1 polymer ?
#
loop_
_entity_poly.entity_id
_entity_poly.type
_entity_poly.pdbx_seq_one_letter_code
_entity_poly.pdbx_strand_id
1 'polypeptide(L)'
;MTGRFRRAFKTSEHDEGEDENDIPLDEQEQEQLIQDLKRENDRKNAFFILAFTCLCIVPAVVHTIRLLTGTGSGVDVLAISSLAMTAFTVRSVPLDPAAQEYLSPLEKWVPILNPVLIVAITIGALFTDRHLENDYFLYLPLLVWVTVNFGRSAMATVDLGHLEKLKYKYKGA
;
A
#
# COMPACT_ATOMS: atom_id res chain seq x y z
N MET A 1 58.75 44.07 -5.70
CA MET A 1 57.40 43.58 -5.35
C MET A 1 57.51 42.10 -5.00
N THR A 2 57.18 41.71 -3.78
CA THR A 2 57.07 40.29 -3.36
C THR A 2 56.16 40.23 -2.13
N GLY A 3 54.90 39.81 -2.31
CA GLY A 3 53.94 39.64 -1.22
C GLY A 3 54.24 38.38 -0.41
N ARG A 4 54.29 38.49 0.92
CA ARG A 4 54.61 37.36 1.81
C ARG A 4 53.32 36.66 2.27
N PHE A 5 53.01 35.51 1.65
CA PHE A 5 51.91 34.64 2.09
C PHE A 5 52.07 34.25 3.57
N ARG A 6 51.01 34.43 4.37
CA ARG A 6 50.91 33.85 5.72
C ARG A 6 50.24 32.48 5.60
N ARG A 7 50.98 31.41 5.89
CA ARG A 7 50.39 30.09 6.16
C ARG A 7 49.75 30.11 7.55
N ALA A 8 48.49 29.69 7.66
CA ALA A 8 47.95 29.13 8.91
C ALA A 8 48.38 27.66 9.03
N PHE A 9 48.54 27.14 10.25
CA PHE A 9 49.20 25.85 10.52
C PHE A 9 48.21 24.74 10.95
N LYS A 10 48.46 23.49 10.50
CA LYS A 10 47.79 22.21 10.86
C LYS A 10 48.37 21.65 12.19
N THR A 11 47.74 20.84 13.04
CA THR A 11 46.40 20.20 13.10
C THR A 11 46.00 20.03 14.58
N SER A 12 44.78 19.57 14.87
CA SER A 12 44.53 18.64 15.99
C SER A 12 44.20 17.25 15.43
N GLU A 13 45.20 16.34 15.43
CA GLU A 13 45.08 14.95 15.00
C GLU A 13 44.83 14.02 16.20
N HIS A 14 43.58 13.59 16.37
CA HIS A 14 43.09 12.37 17.03
C HIS A 14 41.57 12.41 16.81
N ASP A 15 40.92 11.55 16.04
CA ASP A 15 41.09 10.09 15.95
C ASP A 15 40.69 9.58 14.55
N GLU A 16 40.74 8.26 14.33
CA GLU A 16 40.61 7.59 13.04
C GLU A 16 39.16 7.57 12.48
N GLY A 17 38.99 7.87 11.18
CA GLY A 17 37.71 7.72 10.47
C GLY A 17 37.55 8.63 9.26
N GLU A 18 37.48 8.05 8.06
CA GLU A 18 37.24 8.78 6.80
C GLU A 18 35.77 9.27 6.73
N ASP A 19 35.54 10.57 6.92
CA ASP A 19 34.27 11.24 6.59
C ASP A 19 34.51 12.44 5.65
N GLU A 20 35.32 12.23 4.60
CA GLU A 20 35.59 13.20 3.52
C GLU A 20 34.41 13.34 2.54
N ASN A 21 33.17 13.36 3.05
CA ASN A 21 31.93 13.54 2.27
C ASN A 21 30.86 14.41 2.96
N ASP A 22 31.20 15.17 3.99
CA ASP A 22 30.31 16.19 4.58
C ASP A 22 30.27 17.46 3.71
N ILE A 23 29.81 17.30 2.47
CA ILE A 23 29.44 18.40 1.59
C ILE A 23 27.97 18.72 1.90
N PRO A 24 27.64 19.91 2.43
CA PRO A 24 26.24 20.29 2.58
C PRO A 24 25.59 20.36 1.19
N LEU A 25 24.68 19.42 0.90
CA LEU A 25 23.90 19.45 -0.33
C LEU A 25 23.10 20.76 -0.37
N ASP A 26 23.07 21.38 -1.54
CA ASP A 26 22.24 22.56 -1.78
C ASP A 26 20.75 22.18 -1.59
N GLU A 27 19.93 23.11 -1.08
CA GLU A 27 18.49 22.88 -0.82
C GLU A 27 17.78 22.40 -2.11
N GLN A 28 18.29 22.82 -3.27
CA GLN A 28 17.81 22.39 -4.59
C GLN A 28 18.10 20.93 -4.92
N GLU A 29 19.21 20.35 -4.45
CA GLU A 29 19.50 18.92 -4.63
C GLU A 29 18.68 18.07 -3.63
N GLN A 30 18.48 18.59 -2.41
CA GLN A 30 17.60 17.97 -1.42
C GLN A 30 16.16 17.84 -1.95
N GLU A 31 15.63 18.90 -2.56
CA GLU A 31 14.25 18.92 -3.05
C GLU A 31 14.06 18.06 -4.31
N GLN A 32 15.07 17.98 -5.19
CA GLN A 32 15.10 17.03 -6.31
C GLN A 32 15.08 15.57 -5.82
N LEU A 33 15.91 15.22 -4.85
CA LEU A 33 15.97 13.85 -4.32
C LEU A 33 14.64 13.43 -3.65
N ILE A 34 13.99 14.34 -2.92
CA ILE A 34 12.66 14.11 -2.33
C ILE A 34 11.61 13.87 -3.44
N GLN A 35 11.65 14.63 -4.54
CA GLN A 35 10.75 14.43 -5.67
C GLN A 35 10.97 13.09 -6.36
N ASP A 36 12.22 12.68 -6.58
CA ASP A 36 12.54 11.38 -7.20
C ASP A 36 12.14 10.20 -6.32
N LEU A 37 12.39 10.27 -5.01
CA LEU A 37 11.93 9.28 -4.03
C LEU A 37 10.40 9.15 -4.02
N LYS A 38 9.69 10.28 -4.02
CA LYS A 38 8.22 10.30 -4.11
C LYS A 38 7.72 9.67 -5.41
N ARG A 39 8.35 10.01 -6.54
CA ARG A 39 8.03 9.47 -7.87
C ARG A 39 8.28 7.96 -7.95
N GLU A 40 9.33 7.47 -7.31
CA GLU A 40 9.58 6.02 -7.22
C GLU A 40 8.53 5.31 -6.36
N ASN A 41 8.10 5.93 -5.26
CA ASN A 41 7.06 5.39 -4.40
C ASN A 41 5.69 5.34 -5.11
N ASP A 42 5.29 6.43 -5.77
CA ASP A 42 4.06 6.51 -6.55
C ASP A 42 4.01 5.43 -7.65
N ARG A 43 5.16 5.16 -8.30
CA ARG A 43 5.28 4.06 -9.28
C ARG A 43 5.09 2.68 -8.67
N LYS A 44 5.69 2.42 -7.49
CA LYS A 44 5.54 1.15 -6.75
C LYS A 44 4.09 0.96 -6.29
N ASN A 45 3.49 2.00 -5.70
CA ASN A 45 2.09 2.01 -5.27
C ASN A 45 1.14 1.73 -6.44
N ALA A 46 1.33 2.39 -7.59
CA ALA A 46 0.52 2.17 -8.79
C ALA A 46 0.58 0.71 -9.30
N PHE A 47 1.76 0.07 -9.27
CA PHE A 47 1.91 -1.35 -9.62
C PHE A 47 1.12 -2.27 -8.67
N PHE A 48 1.20 -2.03 -7.36
CA PHE A 48 0.47 -2.84 -6.37
C PHE A 48 -1.05 -2.63 -6.42
N ILE A 49 -1.51 -1.39 -6.62
CA ILE A 49 -2.92 -1.08 -6.88
C ILE A 49 -3.43 -1.87 -8.10
N LEU A 50 -2.66 -1.91 -9.19
CA LEU A 50 -3.00 -2.70 -10.37
C LEU A 50 -3.03 -4.20 -10.07
N ALA A 51 -2.00 -4.74 -9.41
CA ALA A 51 -1.89 -6.16 -9.09
C ALA A 51 -3.05 -6.65 -8.20
N PHE A 52 -3.37 -5.92 -7.13
CA PHE A 52 -4.51 -6.25 -6.25
C PHE A 52 -5.86 -6.02 -6.92
N THR A 53 -5.98 -5.05 -7.84
CA THR A 53 -7.20 -4.88 -8.65
C THR A 53 -7.41 -6.09 -9.57
N CYS A 54 -6.36 -6.57 -10.25
CA CYS A 54 -6.42 -7.80 -11.05
C CYS A 54 -6.79 -9.02 -10.19
N LEU A 55 -6.25 -9.13 -8.97
CA LEU A 55 -6.58 -10.18 -8.00
C LEU A 55 -8.07 -10.14 -7.58
N CYS A 56 -8.72 -8.97 -7.58
CA CYS A 56 -10.16 -8.85 -7.34
C CYS A 56 -11.00 -9.18 -8.58
N ILE A 57 -10.52 -8.83 -9.78
CA ILE A 57 -11.26 -9.02 -11.05
C ILE A 57 -11.38 -10.50 -11.42
N VAL A 58 -10.31 -11.28 -11.32
CA VAL A 58 -10.31 -12.71 -11.71
C VAL A 58 -11.44 -13.52 -11.03
N PRO A 59 -11.60 -13.53 -9.69
CA PRO A 59 -12.71 -14.22 -9.05
C PRO A 59 -14.07 -13.59 -9.34
N ALA A 60 -14.16 -12.26 -9.50
CA ALA A 60 -15.42 -11.61 -9.85
C ALA A 60 -15.95 -12.07 -11.22
N VAL A 61 -15.06 -12.31 -12.19
CA VAL A 61 -15.39 -12.92 -13.48
C VAL A 61 -15.90 -14.36 -13.30
N VAL A 62 -15.28 -15.17 -12.43
CA VAL A 62 -15.73 -16.55 -12.15
C VAL A 62 -17.14 -16.58 -11.56
N HIS A 63 -17.44 -15.75 -10.56
CA HIS A 63 -18.79 -15.62 -10.00
C HIS A 63 -19.80 -15.12 -11.05
N THR A 64 -19.40 -14.19 -11.91
CA THR A 64 -20.24 -13.69 -13.00
C THR A 64 -20.57 -14.80 -14.01
N ILE A 65 -19.60 -15.64 -14.39
CA ILE A 65 -19.82 -16.80 -15.27
C ILE A 65 -20.76 -17.83 -14.60
N ARG A 66 -20.63 -18.06 -13.29
CA ARG A 66 -21.56 -18.96 -12.56
C ARG A 66 -23.00 -18.44 -12.60
N LEU A 67 -23.22 -17.13 -12.43
CA LEU A 67 -24.54 -16.52 -12.59
C LEU A 67 -25.08 -16.67 -14.02
N LEU A 68 -24.26 -16.40 -15.05
CA LEU A 68 -24.67 -16.51 -16.46
C LEU A 68 -24.95 -17.95 -16.92
N THR A 69 -24.29 -18.94 -16.31
CA THR A 69 -24.50 -20.37 -16.61
C THR A 69 -25.63 -21.00 -15.79
N GLY A 70 -26.31 -20.24 -14.92
CA GLY A 70 -27.36 -20.74 -14.03
C GLY A 70 -26.85 -21.65 -12.89
N THR A 71 -25.54 -21.76 -12.71
CA THR A 71 -24.90 -22.52 -11.62
C THR A 71 -24.68 -21.69 -10.35
N GLY A 72 -24.90 -20.38 -10.42
CA GLY A 72 -24.79 -19.43 -9.32
C GLY A 72 -26.03 -19.34 -8.44
N SER A 73 -25.88 -18.66 -7.31
CA SER A 73 -26.92 -18.31 -6.35
C SER A 73 -26.93 -16.79 -6.11
N GLY A 74 -27.95 -16.26 -5.42
CA GLY A 74 -27.94 -14.87 -4.94
C GLY A 74 -26.69 -14.53 -4.09
N VAL A 75 -26.08 -15.53 -3.46
CA VAL A 75 -24.81 -15.39 -2.73
C VAL A 75 -23.64 -14.96 -3.63
N ASP A 76 -23.65 -15.31 -4.92
CA ASP A 76 -22.62 -14.87 -5.88
C ASP A 76 -22.72 -13.37 -6.19
N VAL A 77 -23.91 -12.77 -6.11
CA VAL A 77 -24.09 -11.32 -6.26
C VAL A 77 -23.48 -10.57 -5.06
N LEU A 78 -23.59 -11.15 -3.86
CA LEU A 78 -22.93 -10.65 -2.66
C LEU A 78 -21.40 -10.80 -2.78
N ALA A 79 -20.92 -11.95 -3.29
CA ALA A 79 -19.49 -12.19 -3.55
C ALA A 79 -18.88 -11.17 -4.53
N ILE A 80 -19.56 -10.90 -5.65
CA ILE A 80 -19.14 -9.87 -6.63
C ILE A 80 -19.12 -8.49 -5.97
N SER A 81 -20.12 -8.17 -5.14
CA SER A 81 -20.20 -6.89 -4.42
C SER A 81 -19.06 -6.72 -3.41
N SER A 82 -18.68 -7.78 -2.69
CA SER A 82 -17.51 -7.77 -1.78
C SER A 82 -16.19 -7.62 -2.53
N LEU A 83 -16.03 -8.28 -3.68
CA LEU A 83 -14.85 -8.11 -4.54
C LEU A 83 -14.76 -6.68 -5.12
N ALA A 84 -15.89 -6.09 -5.51
CA ALA A 84 -15.97 -4.70 -5.96
C ALA A 84 -15.63 -3.70 -4.84
N MET A 85 -16.15 -3.91 -3.61
CA MET A 85 -15.75 -3.14 -2.43
C MET A 85 -14.25 -3.29 -2.13
N THR A 86 -13.69 -4.50 -2.28
CA THR A 86 -12.25 -4.74 -2.08
C THR A 86 -11.42 -3.95 -3.10
N ALA A 87 -11.75 -4.03 -4.38
CA ALA A 87 -11.10 -3.26 -5.44
C ALA A 87 -11.22 -1.73 -5.21
N PHE A 88 -12.37 -1.25 -4.72
CA PHE A 88 -12.54 0.15 -4.33
C PHE A 88 -11.59 0.54 -3.17
N THR A 89 -11.50 -0.27 -2.10
CA THR A 89 -10.58 0.04 -0.99
C THR A 89 -9.11 0.07 -1.40
N VAL A 90 -8.71 -0.81 -2.33
CA VAL A 90 -7.35 -0.81 -2.90
C VAL A 90 -7.02 0.52 -3.58
N ARG A 91 -7.97 1.07 -4.34
CA ARG A 91 -7.77 2.26 -5.17
C ARG A 91 -7.99 3.58 -4.44
N SER A 92 -8.97 3.64 -3.53
CA SER A 92 -9.46 4.89 -2.94
C SER A 92 -9.03 5.13 -1.50
N VAL A 93 -8.61 4.12 -0.75
CA VAL A 93 -8.17 4.31 0.64
C VAL A 93 -6.63 4.48 0.67
N PRO A 94 -6.08 5.66 0.97
CA PRO A 94 -4.66 5.89 1.12
C PRO A 94 -4.12 5.17 2.37
N LEU A 95 -2.84 4.81 2.33
CA LEU A 95 -2.13 4.17 3.46
C LEU A 95 -1.55 5.21 4.43
N ASP A 96 -1.39 6.46 4.00
CA ASP A 96 -0.90 7.57 4.82
C ASP A 96 -1.94 7.99 5.88
N PRO A 97 -1.62 7.93 7.18
CA PRO A 97 -2.50 8.40 8.25
C PRO A 97 -2.93 9.87 8.11
N ALA A 98 -2.09 10.75 7.57
CA ALA A 98 -2.44 12.16 7.38
C ALA A 98 -3.50 12.36 6.28
N ALA A 99 -3.52 11.49 5.27
CA ALA A 99 -4.53 11.50 4.22
C ALA A 99 -5.88 10.92 4.70
N GLN A 100 -5.92 10.17 5.81
CA GLN A 100 -7.15 9.56 6.32
C GLN A 100 -8.14 10.58 6.93
N GLU A 101 -7.66 11.75 7.37
CA GLU A 101 -8.49 12.82 7.92
C GLU A 101 -9.44 13.42 6.86
N TYR A 102 -9.02 13.42 5.60
CA TYR A 102 -9.73 14.03 4.47
C TYR A 102 -10.62 13.03 3.69
N LEU A 103 -10.78 11.80 4.18
CA LEU A 103 -11.55 10.78 3.47
C LEU A 103 -13.04 11.08 3.42
N SER A 104 -13.66 10.74 2.29
CA SER A 104 -15.11 10.79 2.17
C SER A 104 -15.77 9.81 3.16
N PRO A 105 -17.02 10.06 3.58
CA PRO A 105 -17.76 9.12 4.43
C PRO A 105 -17.82 7.70 3.83
N LEU A 106 -17.89 7.59 2.51
CA LEU A 106 -17.90 6.30 1.82
C LEU A 106 -16.59 5.53 2.02
N GLU A 107 -15.44 6.17 1.79
CA GLU A 107 -14.12 5.56 1.98
C GLU A 107 -13.86 5.13 3.43
N LYS A 108 -14.47 5.83 4.39
CA LYS A 108 -14.44 5.45 5.81
C LYS A 108 -15.28 4.21 6.14
N TRP A 109 -16.46 4.05 5.52
CA TRP A 109 -17.37 2.93 5.81
C TRP A 109 -17.10 1.66 5.00
N VAL A 110 -16.65 1.75 3.74
CA VAL A 110 -16.45 0.56 2.88
C VAL A 110 -15.50 -0.49 3.49
N PRO A 111 -14.36 -0.15 4.12
CA PRO A 111 -13.50 -1.13 4.80
C PRO A 111 -14.18 -1.90 5.94
N ILE A 112 -15.22 -1.32 6.55
CA ILE A 112 -16.01 -1.92 7.64
C ILE A 112 -17.16 -2.76 7.08
N LEU A 113 -17.83 -2.27 6.03
CA LEU A 113 -18.96 -2.97 5.39
C LEU A 113 -18.53 -4.25 4.66
N ASN A 114 -17.33 -4.25 4.07
CA ASN A 114 -16.83 -5.38 3.29
C ASN A 114 -16.64 -6.69 4.12
N PRO A 115 -15.99 -6.70 5.30
CA PRO A 115 -15.94 -7.91 6.14
C PRO A 115 -17.31 -8.33 6.67
N VAL A 116 -18.24 -7.40 6.93
CA VAL A 116 -19.64 -7.74 7.27
C VAL A 116 -20.31 -8.48 6.11
N LEU A 117 -20.08 -8.05 4.86
CA LEU A 117 -20.57 -8.71 3.67
C LEU A 117 -19.95 -10.10 3.47
N ILE A 118 -18.66 -10.28 3.79
CA ILE A 118 -17.98 -11.60 3.77
C ILE A 118 -18.55 -12.56 4.81
N VAL A 119 -18.88 -12.06 6.01
CA VAL A 119 -19.60 -12.86 7.02
C VAL A 119 -21.00 -13.22 6.52
N ALA A 120 -21.73 -12.29 5.90
CA ALA A 120 -23.05 -12.57 5.32
C ALA A 120 -23.00 -13.60 4.18
N ILE A 121 -21.97 -13.56 3.32
CA ILE A 121 -21.70 -14.58 2.28
C ILE A 121 -21.48 -15.95 2.94
N THR A 122 -20.65 -16.00 3.98
CA THR A 122 -20.33 -17.24 4.70
C THR A 122 -21.58 -17.83 5.38
N ILE A 123 -22.42 -16.99 5.98
CA ILE A 123 -23.70 -17.41 6.58
C ILE A 123 -24.68 -17.89 5.49
N GLY A 124 -24.79 -17.18 4.37
CA GLY A 124 -25.60 -17.59 3.22
C GLY A 124 -25.17 -18.94 2.63
N ALA A 125 -23.87 -19.24 2.69
CA ALA A 125 -23.32 -20.54 2.31
C ALA A 125 -23.75 -21.68 3.24
N LEU A 126 -24.01 -21.43 4.52
CA LEU A 126 -24.55 -22.42 5.47
C LEU A 126 -26.04 -22.70 5.25
N PHE A 127 -26.78 -21.73 4.70
CA PHE A 127 -28.19 -21.89 4.29
C PHE A 127 -28.35 -22.49 2.88
N THR A 128 -27.25 -22.90 2.25
CA THR A 128 -27.22 -23.58 0.94
C THR A 128 -26.36 -24.84 1.06
N ASP A 129 -26.46 -25.81 0.16
CA ASP A 129 -25.55 -26.98 0.13
C ASP A 129 -24.12 -26.63 -0.38
N ARG A 130 -23.69 -25.37 -0.24
CA ARG A 130 -22.48 -24.77 -0.86
C ARG A 130 -21.43 -24.39 0.19
N HIS A 131 -21.31 -25.21 1.23
CA HIS A 131 -20.21 -25.12 2.20
C HIS A 131 -18.88 -25.58 1.58
N LEU A 132 -17.77 -25.40 2.31
CA LEU A 132 -16.39 -25.57 1.82
C LEU A 132 -16.15 -26.82 0.97
N GLU A 133 -16.68 -27.97 1.36
CA GLU A 133 -16.45 -29.25 0.67
C GLU A 133 -17.00 -29.27 -0.77
N ASN A 134 -18.10 -28.54 -1.02
CA ASN A 134 -18.83 -28.53 -2.28
C ASN A 134 -18.52 -27.32 -3.19
N ASP A 135 -18.10 -26.16 -2.64
CA ASP A 135 -17.95 -24.93 -3.42
C ASP A 135 -16.89 -23.96 -2.87
N TYR A 136 -15.62 -24.35 -3.00
CA TYR A 136 -14.45 -23.54 -2.62
C TYR A 136 -14.44 -22.13 -3.24
N PHE A 137 -15.04 -21.94 -4.43
CA PHE A 137 -15.07 -20.63 -5.10
C PHE A 137 -15.80 -19.56 -4.28
N LEU A 138 -16.79 -19.95 -3.48
CA LEU A 138 -17.58 -19.04 -2.64
C LEU A 138 -16.72 -18.31 -1.59
N TYR A 139 -15.56 -18.86 -1.22
CA TYR A 139 -14.64 -18.32 -0.23
C TYR A 139 -13.52 -17.45 -0.84
N LEU A 140 -13.49 -17.28 -2.18
CA LEU A 140 -12.52 -16.41 -2.84
C LEU A 140 -12.60 -14.94 -2.41
N PRO A 141 -13.78 -14.31 -2.16
CA PRO A 141 -13.84 -12.96 -1.61
C PRO A 141 -13.13 -12.82 -0.26
N LEU A 142 -13.26 -13.82 0.63
CA LEU A 142 -12.54 -13.86 1.91
C LEU A 142 -11.02 -13.96 1.69
N LEU A 143 -10.58 -14.90 0.86
CA LEU A 143 -9.14 -15.11 0.58
C LEU A 143 -8.49 -13.85 -0.03
N VAL A 144 -9.17 -13.23 -0.99
CA VAL A 144 -8.71 -11.99 -1.63
C VAL A 144 -8.70 -10.84 -0.63
N TRP A 145 -9.75 -10.66 0.16
CA TRP A 145 -9.82 -9.61 1.18
C TRP A 145 -8.68 -9.74 2.21
N VAL A 146 -8.41 -10.94 2.72
CA VAL A 146 -7.28 -11.19 3.64
C VAL A 146 -5.95 -10.86 2.96
N THR A 147 -5.73 -11.36 1.74
CA THR A 147 -4.48 -11.15 0.98
C THR A 147 -4.23 -9.66 0.69
N VAL A 148 -5.27 -8.93 0.30
CA VAL A 148 -5.23 -7.49 0.01
C VAL A 148 -4.96 -6.67 1.27
N ASN A 149 -5.65 -6.96 2.38
CA ASN A 149 -5.43 -6.21 3.63
C ASN A 149 -4.03 -6.48 4.21
N PHE A 150 -3.56 -7.73 4.18
CA PHE A 150 -2.20 -8.08 4.57
C PHE A 150 -1.15 -7.37 3.70
N GLY A 151 -1.30 -7.43 2.37
CA GLY A 151 -0.40 -6.77 1.43
C GLY A 151 -0.36 -5.25 1.59
N ARG A 152 -1.52 -4.62 1.79
CA ARG A 152 -1.64 -3.18 2.10
C ARG A 152 -0.99 -2.81 3.43
N SER A 153 -1.15 -3.63 4.47
CA SER A 153 -0.48 -3.42 5.77
C SER A 153 1.04 -3.52 5.64
N ALA A 154 1.55 -4.49 4.86
CA ALA A 154 2.98 -4.63 4.60
C ALA A 154 3.54 -3.39 3.88
N MET A 155 2.86 -2.91 2.83
CA MET A 155 3.26 -1.69 2.10
C MET A 155 3.27 -0.46 2.99
N ALA A 156 2.22 -0.26 3.81
CA ALA A 156 2.17 0.85 4.75
C ALA A 156 3.39 0.90 5.69
N THR A 157 3.84 -0.26 6.20
CA THR A 157 5.04 -0.31 7.06
C THR A 157 6.35 0.01 6.31
N VAL A 158 6.46 -0.38 5.03
CA VAL A 158 7.65 -0.12 4.21
C VAL A 158 7.76 1.35 3.83
N ASP A 159 6.65 1.98 3.45
CA ASP A 159 6.58 3.39 3.05
C ASP A 159 6.85 4.32 4.24
N LEU A 160 6.16 4.09 5.37
CA LEU A 160 6.36 4.87 6.61
C LEU A 160 7.80 4.75 7.12
N GLY A 161 8.37 3.54 7.11
CA GLY A 161 9.76 3.31 7.54
C GLY A 161 10.80 4.02 6.66
N HIS A 162 10.57 4.10 5.35
CA HIS A 162 11.44 4.89 4.45
C HIS A 162 11.31 6.39 4.72
N LEU A 163 10.08 6.91 4.80
CA LEU A 163 9.81 8.32 5.08
C LEU A 163 10.42 8.78 6.41
N GLU A 164 10.28 7.97 7.46
CA GLU A 164 10.84 8.27 8.78
C GLU A 164 12.37 8.19 8.79
N LYS A 165 12.96 7.14 8.18
CA LYS A 165 14.43 7.02 8.05
C LYS A 165 15.05 8.18 7.27
N LEU A 166 14.40 8.64 6.21
CA LEU A 166 14.81 9.83 5.45
C LEU A 166 14.76 11.07 6.36
N LYS A 167 13.61 11.33 7.01
CA LYS A 167 13.43 12.46 7.94
C LYS A 167 14.49 12.50 9.05
N TYR A 168 14.89 11.34 9.60
CA TYR A 168 15.95 11.27 10.60
C TYR A 168 17.35 11.49 9.99
N LYS A 169 17.67 10.87 8.85
CA LYS A 169 18.96 11.07 8.18
C LYS A 169 19.21 12.55 7.83
N TYR A 170 18.16 13.30 7.47
CA TYR A 170 18.24 14.74 7.14
C TYR A 170 17.99 15.69 8.32
N LYS A 171 17.75 15.19 9.54
CA LYS A 171 17.70 16.00 10.77
C LYS A 171 18.88 15.76 11.71
N GLY A 172 19.63 14.68 11.49
CA GLY A 172 20.89 14.37 12.17
C GLY A 172 22.13 14.70 11.33
N ALA A 173 21.92 15.30 10.16
CA ALA A 173 22.90 16.09 9.41
C ALA A 173 22.53 17.57 9.59
#